data_AF-A0A8C8ZEP7-F1
#
_entry.id   AF-A0A8C8ZEP7-F1
#
_cell.length_a   1.000
_cell.length_b   1.000
_cell.length_c   1.000
_cell.angle_alpha   90.00
_cell.angle_beta   90.00
_cell.angle_gamma   90.00
#
_symmetry.space_group_name_H-M   'P 1'
#
loop_
_entity.id
_entity.type
_entity.pdbx_description
1 polymer ?
#
loop_
_entity_poly.entity_id
_entity_poly.type
_entity_poly.pdbx_seq_one_letter_code
_entity_poly.pdbx_strand_id
1 'polypeptide(L)'
;MALPWALAVLSLLPLLDAQSPVCANLTARPITNATLDRISGKWFYIASSFRDPVYKKAAEEIQTAFFYFAPNKTESVIEVREYQTIKDKCTYNFTYLSIQWENGTFSRHELGRDNFGHLLFLKDPKTFILDFYPEDEQKRGMSFYTDKPEATQEQLEEFYEALTCVGIAKSEVMYTDWKKDQCEPLEKQHEEERKKEEERKKEEERKKEEERKKEEEREKEKES
;
A
#
# COMPACT_ATOMS: atom_id res chain seq x y z
N MET A 1 4.70 -32.88 48.64
CA MET A 1 3.61 -31.95 48.27
C MET A 1 4.02 -30.96 47.15
N ALA A 2 4.79 -31.40 46.15
CA ALA A 2 5.23 -30.51 45.04
C ALA A 2 4.58 -30.84 43.68
N LEU A 3 4.01 -32.04 43.56
CA LEU A 3 3.38 -32.55 42.34
C LEU A 3 2.14 -31.76 41.86
N PRO A 4 1.21 -31.30 42.73
CA PRO A 4 0.02 -30.60 42.25
C PRO A 4 0.32 -29.16 41.78
N TRP A 5 1.42 -28.56 42.25
CA TRP A 5 1.85 -27.23 41.80
C TRP A 5 2.50 -27.27 40.41
N ALA A 6 3.27 -28.32 40.11
CA ALA A 6 3.86 -28.50 38.78
C ALA A 6 2.78 -28.69 37.69
N LEU A 7 1.70 -29.42 38.00
CA LEU A 7 0.59 -29.66 37.08
C LEU A 7 -0.22 -28.38 36.80
N ALA A 8 -0.43 -27.52 37.80
CA ALA A 8 -1.11 -26.24 37.61
C ALA A 8 -0.32 -25.28 36.71
N VAL A 9 1.01 -25.21 36.85
CA VAL A 9 1.87 -24.39 35.99
C VAL A 9 1.89 -24.93 34.54
N LEU A 10 1.96 -26.25 34.36
CA LEU A 10 1.89 -26.89 33.04
C LEU A 10 0.55 -26.67 32.31
N SER A 11 -0.57 -26.62 33.04
CA SER A 11 -1.89 -26.32 32.45
C SER A 11 -2.07 -24.85 32.05
N LEU A 12 -1.26 -23.92 32.57
CA LEU A 12 -1.35 -22.49 32.28
C LEU A 12 -0.40 -22.06 31.14
N LEU A 13 0.63 -22.82 30.82
CA LEU A 13 1.53 -22.55 29.69
C LEU A 13 0.81 -22.35 28.34
N PRO A 14 -0.17 -23.20 27.93
CA PRO A 14 -0.87 -22.97 26.67
C PRO A 14 -1.81 -21.76 26.67
N LEU A 15 -2.12 -21.18 27.84
CA LEU A 15 -2.86 -19.91 27.95
C LEU A 15 -1.94 -18.69 27.78
N LEU A 16 -0.65 -18.81 28.08
CA LEU A 16 0.34 -17.75 27.84
C LEU A 16 0.72 -17.65 26.35
N ASP A 17 0.70 -18.78 25.63
CA ASP A 17 0.97 -18.86 24.18
C ASP A 17 -0.28 -18.72 23.31
N ALA A 18 -1.41 -18.27 23.86
CA ALA A 18 -2.56 -17.84 23.07
C ALA A 18 -2.26 -16.49 22.40
N GLN A 19 -1.27 -16.49 21.51
CA GLN A 19 -0.93 -15.35 20.68
C GLN A 19 -2.10 -15.11 19.72
N SER A 20 -2.53 -13.84 19.61
CA SER A 20 -3.63 -13.49 18.72
C SER A 20 -3.35 -14.00 17.29
N PRO A 21 -4.36 -14.50 16.57
CA PRO A 21 -4.24 -14.81 15.14
C PRO A 21 -3.71 -13.64 14.31
N VAL A 22 -3.92 -12.39 14.74
CA VAL A 22 -3.37 -11.20 14.07
C VAL A 22 -1.86 -11.13 14.26
N CYS A 23 -1.35 -11.36 15.46
CA CYS A 23 0.09 -11.38 15.73
C CYS A 23 0.81 -12.46 14.91
N ALA A 24 0.18 -13.64 14.76
CA ALA A 24 0.72 -14.72 13.92
C ALA A 24 0.82 -14.34 12.43
N ASN A 25 0.02 -13.37 11.98
CA ASN A 25 0.01 -12.89 10.60
C ASN A 25 0.93 -11.68 10.36
N LEU A 26 1.70 -11.21 11.36
CA LEU A 26 2.65 -10.10 11.21
C LEU A 26 3.99 -10.52 10.59
N THR A 27 3.98 -11.57 9.80
CA THR A 27 5.14 -12.00 9.01
C THR A 27 4.81 -11.79 7.55
N ALA A 28 5.67 -11.03 6.86
CA ALA A 28 5.55 -10.82 5.42
C ALA A 28 5.61 -12.17 4.70
N ARG A 29 4.69 -12.38 3.76
CA ARG A 29 4.68 -13.56 2.90
C ARG A 29 5.18 -13.18 1.52
N PRO A 30 5.74 -14.13 0.76
CA PRO A 30 6.15 -13.87 -0.61
C PRO A 30 5.01 -13.22 -1.41
N ILE A 31 5.35 -12.17 -2.17
CA ILE A 31 4.42 -11.52 -3.10
C ILE A 31 4.18 -12.49 -4.26
N THR A 32 2.95 -12.51 -4.74
CA THR A 32 2.54 -13.29 -5.91
C THR A 32 1.78 -12.38 -6.87
N ASN A 33 1.52 -12.86 -8.08
CA ASN A 33 0.65 -12.12 -9.01
C ASN A 33 -0.72 -11.81 -8.40
N ALA A 34 -1.31 -12.73 -7.64
CA ALA A 34 -2.56 -12.52 -6.93
C ALA A 34 -2.45 -11.47 -5.81
N THR A 35 -1.30 -11.43 -5.13
CA THR A 35 -0.98 -10.37 -4.14
C THR A 35 -0.99 -8.99 -4.82
N LEU A 36 -0.35 -8.87 -5.99
CA LEU A 36 -0.33 -7.63 -6.76
C LEU A 36 -1.71 -7.25 -7.30
N ASP A 37 -2.49 -8.23 -7.77
CA ASP A 37 -3.87 -8.00 -8.20
C ASP A 37 -4.73 -7.49 -7.05
N ARG A 38 -4.56 -8.02 -5.83
CA ARG A 38 -5.29 -7.57 -4.63
C ARG A 38 -5.00 -6.12 -4.26
N ILE A 39 -3.75 -5.66 -4.37
CA ILE A 39 -3.37 -4.29 -3.99
C ILE A 39 -3.46 -3.28 -5.15
N SER A 40 -3.83 -3.73 -6.35
CA SER A 40 -3.96 -2.84 -7.50
C SER A 40 -5.13 -1.87 -7.32
N GLY A 41 -4.94 -0.61 -7.69
CA GLY A 41 -5.98 0.41 -7.61
C GLY A 41 -5.75 1.46 -6.52
N LYS A 42 -6.83 2.11 -6.09
CA LYS A 42 -6.82 3.27 -5.20
C LYS A 42 -6.84 2.84 -3.73
N TRP A 43 -6.00 3.48 -2.92
CA TRP A 43 -5.90 3.26 -1.49
C TRP A 43 -5.78 4.58 -0.74
N PHE A 44 -6.29 4.59 0.48
CA PHE A 44 -6.26 5.73 1.38
C PHE A 44 -5.37 5.39 2.57
N TYR A 45 -4.46 6.31 2.89
CA TYR A 45 -3.67 6.26 4.10
C TYR A 45 -4.53 6.73 5.27
N ILE A 46 -4.79 5.85 6.24
CA ILE A 46 -5.72 6.11 7.35
C ILE A 46 -4.98 6.51 8.61
N ALA A 47 -3.94 5.76 8.94
CA ALA A 47 -3.22 5.92 10.19
C ALA A 47 -1.80 5.38 10.11
N SER A 48 -0.92 5.86 10.98
CA SER A 48 0.36 5.22 11.23
C SER A 48 0.87 5.42 12.65
N SER A 49 1.89 4.66 13.00
CA SER A 49 2.75 4.95 14.13
C SER A 49 4.19 4.67 13.74
N PHE A 50 5.09 5.62 14.02
CA PHE A 50 6.51 5.51 13.73
C PHE A 50 7.32 5.90 14.97
N ARG A 51 8.30 5.07 15.32
CA ARG A 51 9.28 5.39 16.38
C ARG A 51 10.45 6.21 15.86
N ASP A 52 10.81 6.02 14.59
CA ASP A 52 11.81 6.86 13.94
C ASP A 52 11.31 8.32 13.87
N PRO A 53 12.06 9.29 14.44
CA PRO A 53 11.59 10.67 14.56
C PRO A 53 11.43 11.37 13.21
N VAL A 54 12.16 10.96 12.17
CA VAL A 54 12.04 11.54 10.82
C VAL A 54 10.71 11.14 10.20
N TYR A 55 10.36 9.85 10.25
CA TYR A 55 9.09 9.37 9.72
C TYR A 55 7.91 9.81 10.56
N LYS A 56 8.05 9.86 11.88
CA LYS A 56 7.02 10.38 12.77
C LYS A 56 6.66 11.81 12.40
N LYS A 57 7.65 12.70 12.29
CA LYS A 57 7.42 14.09 11.90
C LYS A 57 6.80 14.20 10.50
N ALA A 58 7.25 13.39 9.55
CA ALA A 58 6.66 13.37 8.20
C ALA A 58 5.18 12.94 8.24
N ALA A 59 4.84 11.90 9.00
CA ALA A 59 3.48 11.42 9.18
C ALA A 59 2.57 12.45 9.90
N GLU A 60 3.09 13.21 10.86
CA GLU A 60 2.36 14.29 11.56
C GLU A 60 1.99 15.46 10.62
N GLU A 61 2.77 15.71 9.57
CA GLU A 61 2.51 16.78 8.60
C GLU A 61 1.44 16.39 7.55
N ILE A 62 1.17 15.09 7.37
CA ILE A 62 0.20 14.57 6.39
C ILE A 62 -1.22 14.69 6.97
N GLN A 63 -2.06 15.52 6.35
CA GLN A 63 -3.46 15.68 6.74
C GLN A 63 -4.36 14.62 6.08
N THR A 64 -4.12 14.35 4.80
CA THR A 64 -4.71 13.24 4.03
C THR A 64 -3.67 12.70 3.06
N ALA A 65 -3.79 11.42 2.71
CA ALA A 65 -3.10 10.90 1.54
C ALA A 65 -3.91 9.77 0.90
N PHE A 66 -3.90 9.73 -0.42
CA PHE A 66 -4.37 8.58 -1.20
C PHE A 66 -3.44 8.36 -2.38
N PHE A 67 -3.41 7.15 -2.88
CA PHE A 67 -2.56 6.79 -4.00
C PHE A 67 -3.17 5.69 -4.85
N TYR A 68 -2.63 5.54 -6.05
CA TYR A 68 -2.93 4.44 -6.95
C TYR A 68 -1.70 3.55 -7.09
N PHE A 69 -1.88 2.25 -6.92
CA PHE A 69 -0.91 1.24 -7.32
C PHE A 69 -1.27 0.67 -8.69
N ALA A 70 -0.30 0.75 -9.60
CA ALA A 70 -0.34 0.08 -10.90
C ALA A 70 0.90 -0.84 -11.04
N PRO A 71 0.81 -2.11 -10.61
CA PRO A 71 1.91 -3.05 -10.69
C PRO A 71 2.25 -3.45 -12.13
N ASN A 72 3.54 -3.37 -12.50
CA ASN A 72 4.10 -4.03 -13.67
C ASN A 72 4.81 -5.32 -13.23
N LYS A 73 4.11 -6.45 -13.42
CA LYS A 73 4.56 -7.78 -12.98
C LYS A 73 5.84 -8.23 -13.70
N THR A 74 6.02 -7.82 -14.96
CA THR A 74 7.19 -8.18 -15.78
C THR A 74 8.44 -7.45 -15.33
N GLU A 75 8.31 -6.14 -15.07
CA GLU A 75 9.43 -5.30 -14.63
C GLU A 75 9.67 -5.34 -13.12
N SER A 76 8.81 -6.05 -12.38
CA SER A 76 8.88 -6.14 -10.91
C SER A 76 8.87 -4.77 -10.22
N VAL A 77 8.04 -3.86 -10.73
CA VAL A 77 7.85 -2.51 -10.17
C VAL A 77 6.36 -2.20 -9.96
N ILE A 78 6.07 -1.29 -9.05
CA ILE A 78 4.75 -0.70 -8.88
C ILE A 78 4.85 0.79 -9.20
N GLU A 79 4.13 1.24 -10.21
CA GLU A 79 3.89 2.67 -10.40
C GLU A 79 2.98 3.17 -9.29
N VAL A 80 3.39 4.24 -8.61
CA VAL A 80 2.65 4.88 -7.53
C VAL A 80 2.35 6.32 -7.91
N ARG A 81 1.07 6.64 -7.96
CA ARG A 81 0.56 8.01 -8.11
C ARG A 81 0.00 8.46 -6.78
N GLU A 82 0.75 9.27 -6.07
CA GLU A 82 0.45 9.67 -4.70
C GLU A 82 -0.04 11.12 -4.65
N TYR A 83 -1.10 11.33 -3.89
CA TYR A 83 -1.73 12.62 -3.65
C TYR A 83 -1.79 12.83 -2.14
N GLN A 84 -1.08 13.83 -1.64
CA GLN A 84 -1.01 14.14 -0.23
C GLN A 84 -1.50 15.56 0.02
N THR A 85 -2.34 15.74 1.02
CA THR A 85 -2.60 17.07 1.58
C THR A 85 -1.63 17.34 2.71
N ILE A 86 -0.76 18.34 2.51
CA ILE A 86 0.22 18.80 3.51
C ILE A 86 0.06 20.32 3.64
N LYS A 87 -0.16 20.81 4.86
CA LYS A 87 -0.34 22.25 5.16
C LYS A 87 -1.40 22.91 4.26
N ASP A 88 -2.55 22.26 4.17
CA ASP A 88 -3.74 22.66 3.40
C ASP A 88 -3.46 22.84 1.91
N LYS A 89 -2.48 22.10 1.38
CA LYS A 89 -2.13 22.11 -0.05
C LYS A 89 -1.99 20.70 -0.56
N CYS A 90 -2.51 20.46 -1.75
CA CYS A 90 -2.28 19.22 -2.46
C CYS A 90 -0.85 19.17 -3.01
N THR A 91 -0.17 18.06 -2.76
CA THR A 91 1.11 17.69 -3.33
C THR A 91 0.93 16.38 -4.08
N TYR A 92 1.29 16.38 -5.37
CA TYR A 92 1.28 15.19 -6.19
C TYR A 92 2.70 14.66 -6.37
N ASN A 93 2.86 13.35 -6.25
CA ASN A 93 4.12 12.66 -6.50
C ASN A 93 3.90 11.43 -7.38
N PHE A 94 4.86 11.17 -8.26
CA PHE A 94 4.88 10.01 -9.13
C PHE A 94 6.20 9.27 -8.91
N THR A 95 6.12 8.01 -8.49
CA THR A 95 7.30 7.21 -8.16
C THR A 95 7.12 5.75 -8.58
N TYR A 96 8.22 5.01 -8.59
CA TYR A 96 8.22 3.56 -8.71
C TYR A 96 8.65 2.94 -7.39
N LEU A 97 8.00 1.85 -7.01
CA LEU A 97 8.47 0.95 -5.96
C LEU A 97 9.04 -0.31 -6.62
N SER A 98 10.19 -0.78 -6.14
CA SER A 98 10.70 -2.09 -6.56
C SER A 98 10.08 -3.20 -5.72
N ILE A 99 9.83 -4.36 -6.32
CA ILE A 99 9.22 -5.51 -5.67
C ILE A 99 10.30 -6.52 -5.27
N GLN A 100 10.38 -6.87 -3.99
CA GLN A 100 11.17 -8.01 -3.52
C GLN A 100 10.24 -9.20 -3.26
N TRP A 101 10.05 -10.01 -4.30
CA TRP A 101 9.05 -11.10 -4.34
C TRP A 101 9.13 -12.04 -3.14
N GLU A 102 10.28 -12.66 -2.90
CA GLU A 102 10.43 -13.66 -1.83
C GLU A 102 10.30 -13.06 -0.42
N ASN A 103 10.72 -11.81 -0.25
CA ASN A 103 10.74 -11.15 1.05
C ASN A 103 9.38 -10.53 1.43
N GLY A 104 8.43 -10.46 0.48
CA GLY A 104 7.14 -9.82 0.71
C GLY A 104 7.24 -8.31 0.94
N THR A 105 8.21 -7.64 0.31
CA THR A 105 8.50 -6.22 0.54
C THR A 105 8.44 -5.38 -0.73
N PHE A 106 8.12 -4.10 -0.54
CA PHE A 106 8.35 -3.05 -1.52
C PHE A 106 9.47 -2.14 -1.04
N SER A 107 10.27 -1.62 -1.96
CA SER A 107 11.32 -0.67 -1.63
C SER A 107 11.21 0.63 -2.42
N ARG A 108 11.56 1.73 -1.76
CA ARG A 108 11.77 3.04 -2.38
C ARG A 108 13.11 3.61 -1.95
N HIS A 109 13.88 4.11 -2.92
CA HIS A 109 15.09 4.85 -2.63
C HIS A 109 14.71 6.28 -2.22
N GLU A 110 14.93 6.63 -0.95
CA GLU A 110 14.71 7.97 -0.43
C GLU A 110 15.80 8.34 0.58
N LEU A 111 16.19 9.61 0.62
CA LEU A 111 17.19 10.13 1.56
C LEU A 111 18.54 9.37 1.50
N GLY A 112 18.91 8.86 0.31
CA GLY A 112 20.17 8.14 0.09
C GLY A 112 20.18 6.69 0.58
N ARG A 113 19.02 6.12 0.92
CA ARG A 113 18.89 4.71 1.34
C ARG A 113 17.63 4.06 0.78
N ASP A 114 17.64 2.74 0.69
CA ASP A 114 16.45 1.98 0.38
C ASP A 114 15.60 1.78 1.63
N ASN A 115 14.33 2.17 1.55
CA ASN A 115 13.37 2.01 2.62
C ASN A 115 12.41 0.89 2.23
N PHE A 116 12.31 -0.13 3.08
CA PHE A 116 11.53 -1.34 2.82
C PHE A 116 10.24 -1.32 3.65
N GLY A 117 9.11 -1.50 2.97
CA GLY A 117 7.81 -1.73 3.59
C GLY A 117 7.40 -3.19 3.40
N HIS A 118 7.24 -3.92 4.50
CA HIS A 118 6.73 -5.29 4.51
C HIS A 118 5.22 -5.27 4.33
N LEU A 119 4.73 -5.90 3.26
CA LEU A 119 3.30 -5.96 2.98
C LEU A 119 2.64 -7.01 3.87
N LEU A 120 1.75 -6.54 4.76
CA LEU A 120 0.98 -7.38 5.66
C LEU A 120 -0.51 -7.24 5.36
N PHE A 121 -1.19 -8.36 5.18
CA PHE A 121 -2.63 -8.38 5.03
C PHE A 121 -3.32 -8.68 6.36
N LEU A 122 -4.38 -7.94 6.65
CA LEU A 122 -5.28 -8.25 7.76
C LEU A 122 -6.43 -9.16 7.27
N LYS A 123 -7.41 -9.43 8.16
CA LYS A 123 -8.52 -10.33 7.84
C LYS A 123 -9.44 -9.73 6.79
N ASP A 124 -9.70 -8.42 6.89
CA ASP A 124 -10.47 -7.71 5.86
C ASP A 124 -9.64 -7.55 4.57
N PRO A 125 -10.10 -8.12 3.42
CA PRO A 125 -9.40 -8.00 2.15
C PRO A 125 -9.17 -6.57 1.67
N LYS A 126 -9.97 -5.61 2.18
CA LYS A 126 -9.96 -4.18 1.83
C LYS A 126 -9.00 -3.35 2.67
N THR A 127 -8.09 -4.02 3.37
CA THR A 127 -7.11 -3.40 4.24
C THR A 127 -5.74 -4.03 4.04
N PHE A 128 -4.70 -3.25 4.29
CA PHE A 128 -3.34 -3.76 4.47
C PHE A 128 -2.50 -2.83 5.34
N ILE A 129 -1.38 -3.35 5.83
CA ILE A 129 -0.35 -2.62 6.56
C ILE A 129 0.96 -2.67 5.76
N LEU A 130 1.72 -1.59 5.80
CA LEU A 130 3.15 -1.63 5.55
C LEU A 130 3.88 -1.53 6.89
N ASP A 131 4.65 -2.56 7.22
CA ASP A 131 5.50 -2.61 8.41
C ASP A 131 6.94 -2.28 8.02
N PHE A 132 7.52 -1.29 8.68
CA PHE A 132 8.83 -0.73 8.37
C PHE A 132 9.79 -1.06 9.49
N TYR A 133 11.01 -1.48 9.12
CA TYR A 133 12.06 -1.83 10.07
C TYR A 133 11.60 -2.81 11.18
N PRO A 134 10.94 -3.94 10.85
CA PRO A 134 10.39 -4.86 11.85
C PRO A 134 11.45 -5.38 12.84
N GLU A 135 12.71 -5.46 12.40
CA GLU A 135 13.86 -5.93 13.18
C GLU A 135 14.54 -4.83 14.04
N ASP A 136 14.24 -3.55 13.81
CA ASP A 136 14.83 -2.43 14.57
C ASP A 136 13.73 -1.76 15.41
N GLU A 137 13.59 -2.23 16.66
CA GLU A 137 12.57 -1.72 17.58
C GLU A 137 12.60 -0.20 17.75
N GLN A 138 13.74 0.46 17.60
CA GLN A 138 13.86 1.92 17.77
C GLN A 138 13.40 2.69 16.52
N LYS A 139 13.41 2.04 15.35
CA LYS A 139 12.98 2.64 14.07
C LYS A 139 11.67 2.07 13.54
N ARG A 140 11.13 1.04 14.17
CA ARG A 140 9.91 0.36 13.72
C ARG A 140 8.76 1.34 13.52
N GLY A 141 7.97 1.09 12.50
CA GLY A 141 6.69 1.77 12.31
C GLY A 141 5.75 0.99 11.43
N MET A 142 4.46 1.29 11.54
CA MET A 142 3.42 0.69 10.72
C MET A 142 2.52 1.77 10.17
N SER A 143 2.15 1.65 8.90
CA SER A 143 1.11 2.46 8.26
C SER A 143 -0.04 1.59 7.79
N PHE A 144 -1.25 2.08 7.94
CA PHE A 144 -2.50 1.39 7.69
C PHE A 144 -3.28 2.02 6.54
N TYR A 145 -3.79 1.16 5.65
CA TYR A 145 -4.45 1.57 4.42
C TYR A 145 -5.76 0.84 4.19
N THR A 146 -6.70 1.54 3.56
CA THR A 146 -8.04 1.01 3.22
C THR A 146 -8.49 1.42 1.81
N ASP A 147 -9.48 0.72 1.26
CA ASP A 147 -10.09 1.02 -0.05
C ASP A 147 -11.05 2.24 -0.02
N LYS A 148 -11.30 2.77 1.18
CA LYS A 148 -12.16 3.94 1.46
C LYS A 148 -11.41 4.96 2.31
N PRO A 149 -11.79 6.25 2.28
CA PRO A 149 -11.14 7.29 3.07
C PRO A 149 -11.39 7.20 4.58
N GLU A 150 -12.36 6.40 5.01
CA GLU A 150 -12.67 6.18 6.43
C GLU A 150 -12.67 4.67 6.69
N ALA A 151 -11.94 4.25 7.72
CA ALA A 151 -11.92 2.87 8.19
C ALA A 151 -13.10 2.59 9.13
N THR A 152 -13.63 1.36 9.10
CA THR A 152 -14.61 0.93 10.10
C THR A 152 -13.96 0.67 11.45
N GLN A 153 -14.78 0.55 12.50
CA GLN A 153 -14.29 0.25 13.84
C GLN A 153 -13.56 -1.10 13.88
N GLU A 154 -14.08 -2.11 13.18
CA GLU A 154 -13.49 -3.45 13.10
C GLU A 154 -12.13 -3.41 12.40
N GLN A 155 -12.03 -2.66 11.30
CA GLN A 155 -10.78 -2.48 10.56
C GLN A 155 -9.70 -1.80 11.43
N LEU A 156 -10.08 -0.78 12.21
CA LEU A 156 -9.18 -0.12 13.15
C LEU A 156 -8.78 -1.03 14.31
N GLU A 157 -9.69 -1.87 14.80
CA GLU A 157 -9.40 -2.83 15.86
C GLU A 157 -8.35 -3.86 15.42
N GLU A 158 -8.42 -4.37 14.18
CA GLU A 158 -7.40 -5.24 13.61
C GLU A 158 -6.03 -4.54 13.53
N PHE A 159 -6.01 -3.26 13.13
CA PHE A 159 -4.77 -2.48 13.12
C PHE A 159 -4.20 -2.27 14.53
N TYR A 160 -5.04 -1.96 15.52
CA TYR A 160 -4.59 -1.80 16.91
C TYR A 160 -4.07 -3.09 17.52
N GLU A 161 -4.66 -4.22 17.16
CA GLU A 161 -4.19 -5.54 17.55
C GLU A 161 -2.79 -5.78 16.97
N ALA A 162 -2.59 -5.50 15.68
CA ALA A 162 -1.28 -5.57 15.03
C ALA A 162 -0.21 -4.70 15.72
N LEU A 163 -0.53 -3.46 16.08
CA LEU A 163 0.37 -2.58 16.84
C LEU A 163 0.70 -3.14 18.23
N THR A 164 -0.29 -3.69 18.92
CA THR A 164 -0.11 -4.25 20.27
C THR A 164 0.85 -5.45 20.25
N CYS A 165 0.77 -6.30 19.22
CA CYS A 165 1.67 -7.44 19.02
C CYS A 165 3.15 -7.04 18.96
N VAL A 166 3.44 -5.80 18.57
CA VAL A 166 4.81 -5.27 18.39
C VAL A 166 5.16 -4.20 19.42
N GLY A 167 4.35 -4.08 20.48
CA GLY A 167 4.59 -3.18 21.59
C GLY A 167 4.40 -1.70 21.26
N ILE A 168 3.60 -1.34 20.25
CA ILE A 168 3.24 0.05 19.95
C ILE A 168 1.88 0.36 20.58
N ALA A 169 1.80 1.44 21.36
CA ALA A 169 0.55 1.82 22.03
C ALA A 169 -0.40 2.54 21.07
N LYS A 170 -1.71 2.32 21.23
CA LYS A 170 -2.76 3.00 20.43
C LYS A 170 -2.68 4.54 20.50
N SER A 171 -2.18 5.08 21.61
CA SER A 171 -1.98 6.52 21.81
C SER A 171 -0.86 7.11 20.95
N GLU A 172 0.01 6.28 20.39
CA GLU A 172 1.10 6.69 19.49
C GLU A 172 0.66 6.74 18.02
N VAL A 173 -0.62 6.46 17.74
CA VAL A 173 -1.17 6.44 16.39
C VAL A 173 -1.56 7.84 15.96
N MET A 174 -1.11 8.23 14.77
CA MET A 174 -1.51 9.43 14.05
C MET A 174 -2.55 9.04 13.01
N TYR A 175 -3.58 9.87 12.84
CA TYR A 175 -4.68 9.63 11.92
C TYR A 175 -4.79 10.77 10.92
N THR A 176 -5.15 10.45 9.69
CA THR A 176 -5.58 11.44 8.71
C THR A 176 -7.02 11.90 8.98
N ASP A 177 -7.37 13.08 8.50
CA ASP A 177 -8.73 13.61 8.53
C ASP A 177 -9.18 13.91 7.11
N TRP A 178 -9.99 13.01 6.52
CA TRP A 178 -10.42 13.12 5.12
C TRP A 178 -11.13 14.43 4.80
N LYS A 179 -11.73 15.10 5.80
CA LYS A 179 -12.38 16.41 5.62
C LYS A 179 -11.39 17.52 5.23
N LYS A 180 -10.09 17.30 5.42
CA LYS A 180 -9.04 18.24 5.07
C LYS A 180 -8.52 18.06 3.64
N ASP A 181 -9.00 17.06 2.89
CA ASP A 181 -8.48 16.77 1.57
C ASP A 181 -8.53 18.00 0.64
N GLN A 182 -7.41 18.25 -0.04
CA GLN A 182 -7.27 19.29 -1.06
C GLN A 182 -6.93 18.71 -2.43
N CYS A 183 -6.87 17.38 -2.56
CA CYS A 183 -6.33 16.71 -3.73
C CYS A 183 -7.39 16.17 -4.69
N GLU A 184 -8.65 16.03 -4.26
CA GLU A 184 -9.75 15.59 -5.12
C GLU A 184 -9.88 16.42 -6.43
N PRO A 185 -9.73 17.76 -6.44
CA PRO A 185 -9.77 18.53 -7.68
C PRO A 185 -8.65 18.16 -8.66
N LEU A 186 -7.42 17.99 -8.15
CA LEU A 186 -6.26 17.65 -8.96
C LEU A 186 -6.35 16.21 -9.50
N GLU A 187 -6.84 15.28 -8.69
CA GLU A 187 -7.12 13.90 -9.11
C GLU A 187 -8.11 13.87 -10.27
N LYS A 188 -9.24 14.60 -10.16
CA LYS A 188 -10.25 14.68 -11.22
C LYS A 188 -9.66 15.23 -12.52
N GLN A 189 -8.86 16.29 -12.43
CA GLN A 189 -8.17 16.84 -13.60
C GLN A 189 -7.27 15.77 -14.26
N HIS A 190 -6.43 15.09 -13.48
CA HIS A 190 -5.55 14.04 -14.01
C HIS A 190 -6.33 12.85 -14.60
N GLU A 191 -7.49 12.49 -14.04
CA GLU A 191 -8.36 11.45 -14.61
C GLU A 191 -8.92 11.85 -15.98
N GLU A 192 -9.35 13.10 -16.14
CA GLU A 192 -9.83 13.61 -17.43
C GLU A 192 -8.72 13.66 -18.48
N GLU A 193 -7.53 14.11 -18.09
CA GLU A 193 -6.36 14.18 -18.98
C GLU A 193 -5.96 12.78 -19.47
N ARG A 194 -5.92 11.78 -18.58
CA ARG A 194 -5.63 10.39 -18.96
C ARG A 194 -6.68 9.82 -19.93
N LYS A 195 -7.96 10.05 -19.67
CA LYS A 195 -9.04 9.60 -20.58
C LYS A 195 -8.89 10.21 -21.98
N LYS A 196 -8.63 11.51 -22.06
CA LYS A 196 -8.39 12.21 -23.33
C LYS A 196 -7.16 11.67 -24.05
N GLU A 197 -6.08 11.36 -23.33
CA GLU A 197 -4.88 10.78 -23.91
C GLU A 197 -5.13 9.36 -24.46
N GLU A 198 -5.85 8.52 -23.72
CA GLU A 198 -6.23 7.18 -24.17
C GLU A 198 -7.12 7.19 -25.43
N GLU A 199 -8.08 8.12 -25.49
CA GLU A 199 -8.93 8.30 -26.68
C GLU A 199 -8.10 8.73 -27.89
N ARG A 200 -7.17 9.67 -27.70
CA ARG A 200 -6.24 10.09 -28.77
C ARG A 200 -5.37 8.94 -29.27
N LYS A 201 -4.81 8.14 -28.37
CA LYS A 201 -3.99 6.97 -28.75
C LYS A 201 -4.80 5.96 -29.57
N LYS A 202 -6.04 5.65 -29.15
CA LYS A 202 -6.94 4.76 -29.89
C LYS A 202 -7.30 5.31 -31.27
N GLU A 203 -7.51 6.62 -31.40
CA GLU A 203 -7.78 7.24 -32.69
C GLU A 203 -6.56 7.17 -33.63
N GLU A 204 -5.36 7.44 -33.10
CA GLU A 204 -4.11 7.32 -33.87
C GLU A 204 -3.85 5.87 -34.31
N GLU A 205 -4.09 4.89 -33.45
CA GLU A 205 -3.98 3.46 -33.80
C GLU A 205 -4.97 3.07 -34.91
N ARG A 206 -6.23 3.51 -34.81
CA ARG A 206 -7.24 3.26 -35.85
C ARG A 206 -6.84 3.86 -37.20
N LYS A 207 -6.33 5.10 -37.21
CA LYS A 207 -5.83 5.75 -38.44
C LYS A 207 -4.67 4.98 -39.07
N LYS A 208 -3.69 4.54 -38.27
CA LYS A 208 -2.57 3.72 -38.74
C LYS A 208 -3.04 2.39 -39.33
N GLU A 209 -4.03 1.75 -38.72
CA GLU A 209 -4.58 0.49 -39.25
C GLU A 209 -5.32 0.68 -40.58
N GLU A 210 -6.09 1.76 -40.72
CA GLU A 210 -6.76 2.13 -41.98
C GLU A 210 -5.76 2.44 -43.11
N GLU A 211 -4.67 3.15 -42.79
CA GLU A 211 -3.61 3.43 -43.76
C GLU A 211 -2.90 2.15 -44.22
N ARG A 212 -2.57 1.24 -43.29
CA ARG A 212 -1.95 -0.05 -43.62
C ARG A 212 -2.84 -0.89 -44.55
N LYS A 213 -4.15 -0.95 -44.27
CA LYS A 213 -5.11 -1.66 -45.13
C LYS A 213 -5.17 -1.08 -46.54
N LYS A 214 -5.17 0.26 -46.67
CA LYS A 214 -5.15 0.94 -47.98
C LYS A 214 -3.86 0.68 -48.75
N GLU A 215 -2.73 0.58 -48.07
CA GLU A 215 -1.44 0.24 -48.68
C GLU A 215 -1.43 -1.21 -49.18
N GLU A 216 -1.87 -2.16 -48.35
CA GLU A 216 -2.01 -3.58 -48.73
C GLU A 216 -2.97 -3.77 -49.93
N GLU A 217 -4.07 -3.02 -50.00
CA GLU A 217 -4.98 -3.03 -51.16
C GLU A 217 -4.31 -2.50 -52.43
N ARG A 218 -3.57 -1.38 -52.34
CA ARG A 218 -2.83 -0.80 -53.47
C ARG A 218 -1.72 -1.71 -53.97
N GLU A 219 -1.07 -2.48 -53.10
CA GLU A 219 -0.07 -3.46 -53.50
C GLU A 219 -0.71 -4.64 -54.25
N LYS A 220 -1.83 -5.16 -53.76
CA LYS A 220 -2.60 -6.22 -54.44
C LYS A 220 -3.10 -5.80 -55.83
N GLU A 221 -3.55 -4.55 -55.97
CA GLU A 221 -3.96 -4.00 -57.26
C GLU A 221 -2.80 -3.85 -58.26
N LYS A 222 -1.56 -3.68 -57.79
CA LYS A 222 -0.38 -3.59 -58.66
C LYS A 222 0.17 -4.95 -59.11
N GLU A 223 -0.17 -6.02 -58.39
CA GLU A 223 0.24 -7.39 -58.70
C GLU A 223 -0.76 -8.15 -59.59
N SER A 224 -1.93 -7.57 -59.87
CA SER A 224 -2.97 -8.10 -60.78
C SER A 224 -2.91 -7.49 -62.17
#